data_AF-A0A9C6U1X3-F1
#
_entry.id   AF-A0A9C6U1X3-F1
#
_cell.length_a   1.000
_cell.length_b   1.000
_cell.length_c   1.000
_cell.angle_alpha   90.00
_cell.angle_beta   90.00
_cell.angle_gamma   90.00
#
_symmetry.space_group_name_H-M   'P 1'
#
loop_
_entity.id
_entity.type
_entity.pdbx_description
1 polymer ?
#
loop_
_entity_poly.entity_id
_entity_poly.type
_entity_poly.pdbx_seq_one_letter_code
_entity_poly.pdbx_strand_id
1 'polypeptide(L)'
;MPNTSAFDIVISILSELHYILAPVKDLEASPVLEIFGGRMETRHKCVSCEMTSVNNELLLCIQLSLSESENLQQVIDEAFRTKTIRCPKCSGKFCNVQKEITEAPMVLLLHVSRVPEWSKEKSFRVSPSIELPNFSHYKILGSVQDENVAIVTCPDNSLVSIANRRVN
;
A
#
# COMPACT_ATOMS: atom_id res chain seq x y z
N MET A 1 -18.85 -5.96 14.56
CA MET A 1 -18.45 -4.70 15.21
C MET A 1 -18.86 -3.57 14.29
N PRO A 2 -19.67 -2.58 14.72
CA PRO A 2 -19.96 -1.44 13.86
C PRO A 2 -18.68 -0.57 13.77
N ASN A 3 -18.26 -0.23 12.54
CA ASN A 3 -17.12 0.64 12.17
C ASN A 3 -15.74 -0.01 11.94
N THR A 4 -15.64 -1.33 11.75
CA THR A 4 -14.37 -1.94 11.28
C THR A 4 -14.30 -1.86 9.76
N SER A 5 -13.29 -1.17 9.21
CA SER A 5 -13.15 -1.07 7.76
C SER A 5 -12.84 -2.44 7.14
N ALA A 6 -13.22 -2.66 5.87
CA ALA A 6 -12.88 -3.90 5.17
C ALA A 6 -11.37 -4.17 5.16
N PHE A 7 -10.57 -3.10 5.12
CA PHE A 7 -9.11 -3.19 5.20
C PHE A 7 -8.63 -3.74 6.55
N ASP A 8 -9.16 -3.23 7.67
CA ASP A 8 -8.80 -3.71 9.01
C ASP A 8 -9.15 -5.20 9.19
N ILE A 9 -10.27 -5.65 8.59
CA ILE A 9 -10.66 -7.07 8.59
C ILE A 9 -9.64 -7.90 7.81
N VAL A 10 -9.24 -7.47 6.61
CA VAL A 10 -8.24 -8.18 5.80
C VAL A 10 -6.91 -8.28 6.53
N ILE A 11 -6.41 -7.18 7.10
CA ILE A 11 -5.16 -7.18 7.87
C ILE A 11 -5.26 -8.08 9.09
N SER A 12 -6.38 -8.06 9.81
CA SER A 12 -6.61 -8.95 10.95
C SER A 12 -6.57 -10.42 10.52
N ILE A 13 -7.24 -10.79 9.42
CA ILE A 13 -7.23 -12.16 8.88
C ILE A 13 -5.82 -12.57 8.49
N LEU A 14 -5.06 -11.71 7.80
CA LEU A 14 -3.67 -12.01 7.41
C LEU A 14 -2.75 -12.18 8.62
N SER A 15 -2.94 -11.37 9.67
CA SER A 15 -2.20 -11.51 10.92
C SER A 15 -2.49 -12.85 11.62
N GLU A 16 -3.77 -13.24 11.69
CA GLU A 16 -4.16 -14.53 12.29
C GLU A 16 -3.61 -15.70 11.46
N LEU A 17 -3.72 -15.64 10.12
CA LEU A 17 -3.14 -16.65 9.23
C LEU A 17 -1.62 -16.72 9.37
N HIS A 18 -0.96 -15.58 9.50
CA HIS A 18 0.49 -15.52 9.72
C HIS A 18 0.85 -16.29 10.99
N TYR A 19 0.17 -16.02 12.10
CA TYR A 19 0.43 -16.68 13.38
C TYR A 19 0.14 -18.19 13.35
N ILE A 20 -0.94 -18.60 12.69
CA ILE A 20 -1.35 -20.02 12.59
C ILE A 20 -0.40 -20.82 11.69
N LEU A 21 0.04 -20.23 10.57
CA LEU A 21 0.80 -20.94 9.54
C LEU A 21 2.31 -20.76 9.70
N ALA A 22 2.77 -19.82 10.52
CA ALA A 22 4.19 -19.64 10.76
C ALA A 22 4.77 -20.84 11.50
N PRO A 23 5.92 -21.38 11.06
CA PRO A 23 6.60 -22.42 11.81
C PRO A 23 7.07 -21.87 13.17
N VAL A 24 6.90 -22.67 14.23
CA VAL A 24 7.23 -22.30 15.63
C VAL A 24 8.66 -21.76 15.81
N LYS A 25 9.57 -22.14 14.92
CA LYS A 25 10.99 -21.78 14.99
C LYS A 25 11.38 -20.59 14.11
N ASP A 26 10.51 -20.15 13.20
CA ASP A 26 10.81 -19.07 12.27
C ASP A 26 9.52 -18.38 11.79
N LEU A 27 9.17 -17.29 12.46
CA LEU A 27 7.98 -16.50 12.08
C LEU A 27 8.14 -15.85 10.69
N GLU A 28 9.38 -15.61 10.23
CA GLU A 28 9.63 -14.97 8.93
C GLU A 28 9.35 -15.93 7.76
N ALA A 29 9.33 -17.24 7.99
CA ALA A 29 9.04 -18.27 6.98
C ALA A 29 7.53 -18.55 6.78
N SER A 30 6.65 -17.65 7.24
CA SER A 30 5.21 -17.79 7.07
C SER A 30 4.79 -17.64 5.60
N PRO A 31 3.87 -18.47 5.07
CA PRO A 31 3.32 -18.30 3.71
C PRO A 31 2.68 -16.93 3.48
N VAL A 32 2.21 -16.27 4.55
CA VAL A 32 1.68 -14.90 4.46
C VAL A 32 2.78 -13.92 4.06
N LEU A 33 3.98 -14.05 4.62
CA LEU A 33 5.12 -13.19 4.27
C LEU A 33 5.72 -13.56 2.93
N GLU A 34 5.68 -14.83 2.52
CA GLU A 34 6.08 -15.26 1.18
C GLU A 34 5.22 -14.63 0.08
N ILE A 35 3.92 -14.47 0.32
CA ILE A 35 2.97 -13.95 -0.68
C ILE A 35 2.82 -12.42 -0.60
N PHE A 36 2.59 -11.89 0.60
CA PHE A 36 2.25 -10.47 0.81
C PHE A 36 3.40 -9.65 1.40
N GLY A 37 4.46 -10.30 1.87
CA GLY A 37 5.60 -9.64 2.48
C GLY A 37 6.52 -9.04 1.42
N GLY A 38 6.97 -7.82 1.69
CA GLY A 38 8.04 -7.14 1.00
C GLY A 38 8.87 -6.32 1.99
N ARG A 39 9.78 -5.49 1.48
CA ARG A 39 10.59 -4.58 2.28
C ARG A 39 10.60 -3.20 1.67
N MET A 40 10.60 -2.20 2.53
CA MET A 40 10.70 -0.79 2.16
C MET A 40 11.85 -0.14 2.91
N GLU A 41 12.70 0.56 2.18
CA GLU A 41 13.72 1.45 2.73
C GLU A 41 13.19 2.88 2.74
N THR A 42 13.31 3.57 3.88
CA THR A 42 13.15 5.01 3.99
C THR A 42 14.49 5.65 4.31
N ARG A 43 14.98 6.48 3.40
CA ARG A 43 16.24 7.21 3.52
C ARG A 43 16.00 8.67 3.81
N HIS A 44 16.59 9.17 4.89
CA HIS A 44 16.63 10.58 5.22
C HIS A 44 18.04 11.11 4.99
N LYS A 45 18.18 12.14 4.16
CA LYS A 45 19.46 12.81 3.93
C LYS A 45 19.32 14.30 4.19
N CYS A 46 20.05 14.82 5.18
CA CYS A 46 20.11 16.25 5.41
C CYS A 46 21.03 16.91 4.38
N VAL A 47 20.54 17.97 3.71
CA VAL A 47 21.34 18.71 2.72
C VAL A 47 22.40 19.62 3.35
N SER A 48 22.62 19.55 4.66
CA SER A 48 23.43 20.56 5.36
C SER A 48 24.35 20.04 6.45
N CYS A 49 23.89 19.12 7.29
CA CYS A 49 24.80 18.40 8.18
C CYS A 49 25.26 17.07 7.58
N GLU A 50 24.84 16.75 6.35
CA GLU A 50 25.15 15.52 5.61
C GLU A 50 24.77 14.22 6.32
N MET A 51 24.13 14.31 7.48
CA MET A 51 23.60 13.16 8.20
C MET A 51 22.65 12.39 7.29
N THR A 52 22.92 11.10 7.17
CA THR A 52 22.08 10.14 6.49
C THR A 52 21.58 9.12 7.51
N SER A 53 20.29 8.85 7.51
CA SER A 53 19.70 7.73 8.26
C SER A 53 18.85 6.89 7.33
N VAL A 54 18.92 5.58 7.51
CA VAL A 54 18.19 4.59 6.73
C VAL A 54 17.35 3.77 7.69
N ASN A 55 16.07 3.63 7.39
CA ASN A 55 15.15 2.75 8.10
C ASN A 55 14.62 1.70 7.14
N ASN A 56 14.65 0.44 7.55
CA ASN A 56 14.16 -0.69 6.76
C ASN A 56 12.97 -1.31 7.49
N GLU A 57 11.85 -1.41 6.79
CA GLU A 57 10.59 -1.88 7.36
C GLU A 57 10.04 -3.03 6.53
N LEU A 58 9.41 -4.00 7.20
CA LEU A 58 8.61 -5.03 6.56
C LEU A 58 7.35 -4.38 5.98
N LEU A 59 7.05 -4.70 4.72
CA LEU A 59 5.90 -4.20 3.99
C LEU A 59 4.88 -5.32 3.83
N LEU A 60 3.69 -5.15 4.41
CA LEU A 60 2.52 -6.02 4.13
C LEU A 60 1.48 -5.32 3.25
N CYS A 61 1.44 -3.99 3.30
CA CYS A 61 0.50 -3.17 2.57
C CYS A 61 1.06 -1.75 2.41
N ILE A 62 0.58 -1.03 1.40
CA ILE A 62 0.86 0.40 1.24
C ILE A 62 -0.42 1.18 1.50
N GLN A 63 -0.36 2.10 2.46
CA GLN A 63 -1.43 3.05 2.71
C GLN A 63 -1.22 4.29 1.85
N LEU A 64 -2.24 4.62 1.07
CA LEU A 64 -2.26 5.66 0.06
C LEU A 64 -3.37 6.65 0.39
N SER A 65 -3.07 7.94 0.35
CA SER A 65 -4.05 9.00 0.62
C SER A 65 -4.44 9.69 -0.68
N LEU A 66 -5.73 9.66 -1.01
CA LEU A 66 -6.30 10.41 -2.14
C LEU A 66 -6.38 11.88 -1.78
N SER A 67 -5.57 12.72 -2.43
CA SER A 67 -5.47 14.16 -2.19
C SER A 67 -6.03 14.98 -3.37
N GLU A 68 -5.30 15.05 -4.47
CA GLU A 68 -5.66 15.71 -5.73
C GLU A 68 -5.59 14.77 -6.93
N SER A 69 -5.04 13.57 -6.74
CA SER A 69 -4.77 12.58 -7.79
C SER A 69 -6.05 11.96 -8.37
N GLU A 70 -6.11 11.87 -9.70
CA GLU A 70 -7.30 11.39 -10.42
C GLU A 70 -7.29 9.88 -10.68
N ASN A 71 -6.12 9.24 -10.53
CA ASN A 71 -5.95 7.81 -10.77
C ASN A 71 -4.95 7.17 -9.81
N LEU A 72 -5.01 5.84 -9.72
CA LEU A 72 -4.20 5.07 -8.78
C LEU A 72 -2.69 5.21 -8.99
N GLN A 73 -2.22 5.29 -10.24
CA GLN A 73 -0.79 5.43 -10.51
C GLN A 73 -0.26 6.75 -9.93
N GLN A 74 -0.98 7.86 -10.11
CA GLN A 74 -0.61 9.15 -9.55
C GLN A 74 -0.50 9.11 -8.02
N VAL A 75 -1.44 8.44 -7.33
CA VAL A 75 -1.39 8.30 -5.87
C VAL A 75 -0.17 7.50 -5.43
N ILE A 76 0.17 6.43 -6.16
CA ILE A 76 1.38 5.64 -5.91
C ILE A 76 2.62 6.52 -6.11
N ASP A 77 2.72 7.22 -7.23
CA ASP A 77 3.87 8.07 -7.56
C ASP A 77 4.06 9.17 -6.49
N GLU A 78 2.97 9.78 -6.01
CA GLU A 78 2.99 10.77 -4.93
C GLU A 78 3.46 10.17 -3.59
N ALA A 79 3.11 8.92 -3.30
CA ALA A 79 3.53 8.24 -2.08
C ALA A 79 5.04 7.98 -2.05
N PHE A 80 5.64 7.69 -3.21
CA PHE A 80 7.08 7.42 -3.37
C PHE A 80 7.90 8.66 -3.76
N ARG A 81 7.25 9.78 -4.10
CA ARG A 81 7.94 11.03 -4.41
C ARG A 81 8.81 11.46 -3.23
N THR A 82 10.03 11.93 -3.53
CA THR A 82 10.92 12.49 -2.52
C THR A 82 10.24 13.68 -1.83
N LYS A 83 10.20 13.65 -0.49
CA LYS A 83 9.60 14.71 0.33
C LYS A 83 10.69 15.50 1.06
N THR A 84 10.43 16.77 1.28
CA THR A 84 11.34 17.66 2.00
C THR A 84 10.77 17.94 3.40
N ILE A 85 11.50 17.55 4.45
CA ILE A 85 11.10 17.77 5.85
C ILE A 85 12.13 18.66 6.57
N ARG A 86 11.80 19.19 7.75
CA ARG A 86 12.77 19.90 8.60
C ARG A 86 13.73 18.92 9.25
N CYS A 87 15.02 19.27 9.28
CA CYS A 87 16.03 18.46 9.96
C CYS A 87 15.85 18.52 11.48
N PRO A 88 15.75 17.38 12.19
CA PRO A 88 15.61 17.37 13.64
C PRO A 88 16.89 17.78 14.38
N LYS A 89 18.07 17.69 13.74
CA LYS A 89 19.36 18.01 14.38
C LYS A 89 19.86 19.43 14.16
N CYS A 90 19.60 20.03 12.99
CA CYS A 90 20.16 21.35 12.66
C CYS A 90 19.11 22.47 12.56
N SER A 91 17.90 22.26 13.09
CA SER A 91 16.80 23.21 13.42
C SER A 91 16.39 24.29 12.40
N GLY A 92 17.07 24.45 11.27
CA GLY A 92 16.83 25.52 10.31
C GLY A 92 17.01 25.12 8.85
N LYS A 93 17.23 23.83 8.55
CA LYS A 93 17.46 23.34 7.18
C LYS A 93 16.70 22.06 6.90
N PHE A 94 16.67 21.67 5.63
CA PHE A 94 15.81 20.60 5.13
C PHE A 94 16.52 19.24 5.01
N CYS A 95 15.74 18.17 5.12
CA CYS A 95 16.13 16.81 4.78
C CYS A 95 15.26 16.31 3.63
N ASN A 96 15.87 15.62 2.68
CA ASN A 96 15.15 14.85 1.69
C ASN A 96 14.82 13.48 2.29
N VAL A 97 13.57 13.05 2.15
CA VAL A 97 13.05 11.75 2.55
C VAL A 97 12.65 11.02 1.29
N GLN A 98 13.30 9.91 1.02
CA GLN A 98 13.02 9.05 -0.11
C GLN A 98 12.56 7.70 0.41
N LYS A 99 11.48 7.18 -0.16
CA LYS A 99 10.99 5.82 0.08
C LYS A 99 11.27 4.98 -1.15
N GLU A 100 11.68 3.76 -0.94
CA GLU A 100 11.96 2.80 -2.00
C GLU A 100 11.53 1.42 -1.52
N ILE A 101 10.83 0.68 -2.37
CA ILE A 101 10.62 -0.75 -2.12
C ILE A 101 11.95 -1.42 -2.43
N THR A 102 12.47 -2.25 -1.53
CA THR A 102 13.73 -2.99 -1.75
C THR A 102 13.47 -4.45 -2.05
N GLU A 103 12.32 -4.96 -1.61
CA GLU A 103 11.82 -6.29 -1.92
C GLU A 103 10.31 -6.18 -2.18
N ALA A 104 9.90 -6.55 -3.39
CA ALA A 104 8.53 -6.44 -3.84
C ALA A 104 7.71 -7.68 -3.45
N PRO A 105 6.50 -7.53 -2.87
CA PRO A 105 5.66 -8.67 -2.54
C PRO A 105 5.08 -9.31 -3.80
N MET A 106 4.82 -10.62 -3.77
CA MET A 106 4.16 -11.31 -4.88
C MET A 106 2.75 -10.76 -5.12
N VAL A 107 2.02 -10.50 -4.04
CA VAL A 107 0.70 -9.87 -4.05
C VAL A 107 0.75 -8.59 -3.23
N LEU A 108 0.56 -7.45 -3.89
CA LEU A 108 0.56 -6.14 -3.25
C LEU A 108 -0.84 -5.74 -2.77
N LEU A 109 -0.94 -5.39 -1.49
CA LEU A 109 -2.16 -4.80 -0.91
C LEU A 109 -2.04 -3.28 -0.85
N LEU A 110 -3.00 -2.59 -1.48
CA LEU A 110 -3.10 -1.14 -1.47
C LEU A 110 -4.34 -0.72 -0.70
N HIS A 111 -4.15 0.09 0.34
CA HIS A 111 -5.26 0.74 1.05
C HIS A 111 -5.35 2.19 0.62
N VAL A 112 -6.36 2.50 -0.17
CA VAL A 112 -6.57 3.85 -0.68
C VAL A 112 -7.65 4.54 0.16
N SER A 113 -7.24 5.50 0.98
CA SER A 113 -8.13 6.27 1.85
C SER A 113 -8.43 7.65 1.28
N ARG A 114 -9.70 8.07 1.36
CA ARG A 114 -10.12 9.43 0.97
C ARG A 114 -9.76 10.41 2.09
N VAL A 115 -9.00 11.46 1.78
CA VAL A 115 -8.84 12.57 2.73
C VAL A 115 -10.15 13.38 2.78
N PRO A 116 -10.45 14.09 3.89
CA PRO A 116 -11.71 14.82 4.06
C PRO A 116 -12.00 15.85 2.95
N GLU A 117 -10.95 16.37 2.31
CA GLU A 117 -11.00 17.39 1.26
C GLU A 117 -11.32 16.79 -0.13
N TRP A 118 -11.34 15.46 -0.27
CA TRP A 118 -11.68 14.81 -1.53
C TRP A 118 -13.17 14.93 -1.83
N SER A 119 -13.53 15.70 -2.86
CA SER A 119 -14.91 15.80 -3.32
C SER A 119 -15.44 14.46 -3.81
N LYS A 120 -16.61 14.03 -3.30
CA LYS A 120 -17.33 12.84 -3.77
C LYS A 120 -17.71 12.91 -5.25
N GLU A 121 -17.70 14.09 -5.85
CA GLU A 121 -18.01 14.31 -7.26
C GLU A 121 -16.82 14.00 -8.19
N LYS A 122 -15.60 13.91 -7.66
CA LYS A 122 -14.42 13.53 -8.44
C LYS A 122 -14.38 12.01 -8.64
N SER A 123 -14.46 11.57 -9.89
CA SER A 123 -14.24 10.16 -10.25
C SER A 123 -12.77 9.78 -10.06
N PHE A 124 -12.49 8.69 -9.36
CA PHE A 124 -11.16 8.11 -9.24
C PHE A 124 -11.02 6.89 -10.15
N ARG A 125 -9.95 6.84 -10.95
CA ARG A 125 -9.73 5.78 -11.94
C ARG A 125 -8.70 4.76 -11.47
N VAL A 126 -9.03 3.49 -11.61
CA VAL A 126 -8.12 2.37 -11.36
C VAL A 126 -7.79 1.72 -12.70
N SER A 127 -6.52 1.83 -13.11
CA SER A 127 -6.01 1.15 -14.30
C SER A 127 -5.94 -0.37 -14.05
N PRO A 128 -6.04 -1.22 -15.10
CA PRO A 128 -5.90 -2.68 -14.95
C PRO A 128 -4.54 -3.13 -14.44
N SER A 129 -3.54 -2.25 -14.50
CA SER A 129 -2.19 -2.46 -14.01
C SER A 129 -1.62 -1.18 -13.41
N ILE A 130 -0.61 -1.35 -12.56
CA ILE A 130 0.17 -0.28 -11.95
C ILE A 130 1.66 -0.62 -12.04
N GLU A 131 2.49 0.40 -11.85
CA GLU A 131 3.94 0.29 -11.77
C GLU A 131 4.40 0.75 -10.39
N LEU A 132 5.30 -0.02 -9.78
CA LEU A 132 6.03 0.42 -8.59
C LEU A 132 7.41 0.92 -9.01
N PRO A 133 7.94 1.98 -8.40
CA PRO A 133 9.29 2.46 -8.69
C PRO A 133 10.31 1.34 -8.53
N ASN A 134 11.14 1.12 -9.55
CA ASN A 134 12.20 0.09 -9.59
C ASN A 134 11.73 -1.37 -9.64
N PHE A 135 10.44 -1.66 -9.84
CA PHE A 135 9.92 -3.02 -10.00
C PHE A 135 9.04 -3.20 -11.23
N SER A 136 8.73 -4.47 -11.47
CA SER A 136 7.83 -4.94 -12.52
C SER A 136 6.40 -4.41 -12.36
N HIS A 137 5.64 -4.53 -13.46
CA HIS A 137 4.22 -4.18 -13.54
C HIS A 137 3.37 -5.13 -12.70
N TYR A 138 2.44 -4.59 -11.92
CA TYR A 138 1.42 -5.35 -11.21
C TYR A 138 0.10 -5.30 -11.95
N LYS A 139 -0.56 -6.46 -12.08
CA LYS A 139 -1.94 -6.55 -12.56
C LYS A 139 -2.90 -6.40 -11.37
N ILE A 140 -3.95 -5.60 -11.55
CA ILE A 140 -5.02 -5.47 -10.56
C ILE A 140 -5.91 -6.71 -10.60
N LEU A 141 -5.84 -7.50 -9.52
CA LEU A 141 -6.66 -8.71 -9.35
C LEU A 141 -8.05 -8.40 -8.78
N GLY A 142 -8.22 -7.27 -8.10
CA GLY A 142 -9.52 -6.86 -7.58
C GLY A 142 -9.45 -5.58 -6.75
N SER A 143 -10.61 -5.12 -6.31
CA SER A 143 -10.77 -3.97 -5.43
C SER A 143 -11.98 -4.14 -4.53
N VAL A 144 -11.94 -3.55 -3.34
CA VAL A 144 -13.10 -3.41 -2.46
C VAL A 144 -13.51 -1.95 -2.45
N GLN A 145 -14.77 -1.67 -2.79
CA GLN A 145 -15.35 -0.35 -2.92
C GLN A 145 -16.45 -0.15 -1.86
N ASP A 146 -16.42 1.01 -1.22
CA ASP A 146 -17.42 1.45 -0.22
C ASP A 146 -17.79 0.36 0.81
N GLU A 147 -16.76 -0.42 1.21
CA GLU A 147 -16.77 -1.52 2.19
C GLU A 147 -17.67 -2.73 1.88
N ASN A 148 -18.46 -2.70 0.80
CA ASN A 148 -19.54 -3.66 0.58
C ASN A 148 -19.59 -4.27 -0.82
N VAL A 149 -18.76 -3.78 -1.74
CA VAL A 149 -18.69 -4.28 -3.12
C VAL A 149 -17.26 -4.70 -3.41
N ALA A 150 -17.06 -5.99 -3.69
CA ALA A 150 -15.79 -6.48 -4.20
C ALA A 150 -15.89 -6.66 -5.71
N ILE A 151 -14.93 -6.10 -6.45
CA ILE A 151 -14.76 -6.35 -7.89
C ILE A 151 -13.52 -7.21 -8.03
N VAL A 152 -13.64 -8.35 -8.70
CA VAL A 152 -12.55 -9.32 -8.88
C VAL A 152 -12.34 -9.59 -10.37
N THR A 153 -11.08 -9.65 -10.78
CA THR A 153 -10.66 -10.07 -12.12
C THR A 153 -10.46 -11.57 -12.14
N CYS A 154 -11.27 -12.29 -12.90
CA CYS A 154 -11.16 -13.73 -13.09
C CYS A 154 -9.97 -14.11 -14.00
N PRO A 155 -9.56 -15.40 -14.03
CA PRO A 155 -8.47 -15.87 -14.88
C PRO A 155 -8.67 -15.60 -16.39
N ASP A 156 -9.92 -15.54 -16.84
CA ASP A 156 -10.31 -15.21 -18.21
C ASP A 156 -10.35 -13.69 -18.50
N ASN A 157 -9.93 -12.87 -17.54
CA ASN A 157 -10.01 -11.40 -17.54
C ASN A 157 -11.43 -10.81 -17.47
N SER A 158 -12.45 -11.62 -17.21
CA SER A 158 -13.78 -11.09 -16.89
C SER A 158 -13.76 -10.42 -15.50
N LEU A 159 -14.63 -9.44 -15.31
CA LEU A 159 -14.82 -8.76 -14.03
C LEU A 159 -16.12 -9.26 -13.40
N VAL A 160 -16.03 -9.72 -12.15
CA VAL A 160 -17.18 -10.14 -11.34
C VAL A 160 -17.34 -9.16 -10.18
N SER A 161 -18.56 -8.68 -9.98
CA SER A 161 -18.92 -7.84 -8.85
C SER A 161 -19.70 -8.65 -7.82
N ILE A 162 -19.22 -8.63 -6.58
CA ILE A 162 -19.81 -9.32 -5.44
C ILE A 162 -20.27 -8.25 -4.46
N ALA A 163 -21.57 -8.06 -4.35
CA ALA A 163 -22.18 -7.20 -3.34
C ALA A 163 -22.87 -8.06 -2.29
N ASN A 164 -22.83 -7.63 -1.02
CA ASN A 164 -23.51 -8.31 0.08
C ASN A 164 -24.96 -8.69 -0.31
N ARG A 165 -25.18 -9.99 -0.56
CA ARG A 165 -26.43 -10.69 -0.97
C ARG A 165 -26.82 -10.76 -2.46
N ARG A 166 -26.00 -10.32 -3.43
CA ARG A 166 -26.24 -10.61 -4.86
C ARG A 166 -24.92 -10.84 -5.59
N VAL A 167 -24.75 -12.05 -6.12
CA VAL A 167 -23.82 -12.33 -7.23
C VAL A 167 -24.67 -12.14 -8.49
N ASN A 168 -24.40 -11.10 -9.28
CA ASN A 168 -25.05 -10.84 -10.56
C ASN A 168 -24.10 -11.20 -11.70
#